data_AF-A0A7S2XRX4-F1
#
_entry.id   AF-A0A7S2XRX4-F1
#
_cell.length_a   1.000
_cell.length_b   1.000
_cell.length_c   1.000
_cell.angle_alpha   90.00
_cell.angle_beta   90.00
_cell.angle_gamma   90.00
#
_symmetry.space_group_name_H-M   'P 1'
#
loop_
_entity.id
_entity.type
_entity.pdbx_description
1 polymer ?
#
loop_
_entity_poly.entity_id
_entity_poly.type
_entity_poly.pdbx_seq_one_letter_code
_entity_poly.pdbx_strand_id
1 'polypeptide(L)'
;NKFCFTGGIIEAEVTLPGKHNVGGLWPAFWLLGNLARHTYVGSSSHIWPWSSTKCTKKSLYAQHVSGCSNVGHYDMAKRMGRGAPEIDIFEVQPGPIPKNKGPFLKTWVGQPFMSTSFQVAPGRSAQRPGGGDWPGPGQWYEGLTGGNNSALNILFYGTYNHFADDVDPEKEDYWSDAISYNHQLDDTHFNTTHKY
;
A
#
# COMPACT_ATOMS: atom_id res chain seq x y z
N ASN A 1 -19.88 0.69 -7.42
CA ASN A 1 -19.46 0.19 -6.08
C ASN A 1 -20.68 0.08 -5.18
N LYS A 2 -20.75 -0.95 -4.33
CA LYS A 2 -21.93 -1.23 -3.48
C LYS A 2 -21.92 -0.46 -2.16
N PHE A 3 -20.75 0.03 -1.73
CA PHE A 3 -20.56 0.86 -0.55
C PHE A 3 -19.31 1.73 -0.73
N CYS A 4 -19.42 3.01 -0.38
CA CYS A 4 -18.33 3.98 -0.36
C CYS A 4 -18.56 4.94 0.81
N PHE A 5 -17.50 5.42 1.44
CA PHE A 5 -17.59 6.35 2.56
C PHE A 5 -16.48 7.39 2.50
N THR A 6 -16.62 8.47 3.27
CA THR A 6 -15.60 9.52 3.42
C THR A 6 -15.53 9.90 4.88
N GLY A 7 -14.39 9.61 5.51
CA GLY A 7 -14.24 9.70 6.96
C GLY A 7 -15.06 8.63 7.71
N GLY A 8 -14.79 8.48 9.00
CA GLY A 8 -15.43 7.49 9.86
C GLY A 8 -14.47 6.39 10.31
N ILE A 9 -15.05 5.34 10.87
CA ILE A 9 -14.33 4.19 11.44
C ILE A 9 -14.85 2.94 10.72
N ILE A 10 -13.92 2.08 10.31
CA ILE A 10 -14.23 0.74 9.82
C ILE A 10 -13.66 -0.26 10.82
N GLU A 11 -14.46 -1.26 11.19
CA GLU A 11 -14.05 -2.34 12.08
C GLU A 11 -14.58 -3.66 11.53
N ALA A 12 -13.83 -4.74 11.71
CA ALA A 12 -14.24 -6.09 11.33
C ALA A 12 -13.86 -7.10 12.40
N GLU A 13 -14.76 -8.04 12.68
CA GLU A 13 -14.46 -9.21 13.51
C GLU A 13 -14.10 -10.38 12.59
N VAL A 14 -12.85 -10.84 12.66
CA VAL A 14 -12.29 -11.82 11.73
C VAL A 14 -11.54 -12.91 12.48
N THR A 15 -11.71 -14.16 12.04
CA THR A 15 -10.82 -15.28 12.34
C THR A 15 -9.98 -15.55 11.10
N LEU A 16 -8.65 -15.48 11.21
CA LEU A 16 -7.79 -15.68 10.04
C LEU A 16 -7.86 -17.15 9.57
N PRO A 17 -7.90 -17.41 8.26
CA PRO A 17 -8.02 -18.77 7.74
C PRO A 17 -6.69 -19.53 7.81
N GLY A 18 -6.78 -20.86 7.86
CA GLY A 18 -5.62 -21.75 7.77
C GLY A 18 -4.88 -21.93 9.09
N LYS A 19 -3.59 -22.28 9.01
CA LYS A 19 -2.72 -22.45 10.18
C LYS A 19 -1.66 -21.34 10.18
N HIS A 20 -1.41 -20.79 11.36
CA HIS A 20 -0.46 -19.69 11.58
C HIS A 20 0.95 -19.98 11.03
N ASN A 21 1.40 -21.24 11.07
CA ASN A 21 2.74 -21.66 10.67
C ASN A 21 2.82 -22.30 9.27
N VAL A 22 1.74 -22.28 8.48
CA VAL A 22 1.71 -22.85 7.13
C VAL A 22 1.44 -21.74 6.12
N GLY A 23 2.45 -21.44 5.30
CA GLY A 23 2.31 -20.47 4.21
C GLY A 23 1.44 -20.97 3.06
N GLY A 24 0.99 -20.04 2.21
CA GLY A 24 0.23 -20.32 0.99
C GLY A 24 -1.11 -19.56 0.89
N LEU A 25 -1.62 -19.06 2.02
CA LEU A 25 -2.73 -18.10 2.03
C LEU A 25 -2.18 -16.68 2.18
N TRP A 26 -2.92 -15.70 1.66
CA TRP A 26 -2.68 -14.26 1.85
C TRP A 26 -4.01 -13.58 2.22
N PRO A 27 -4.47 -13.73 3.48
CA PRO A 27 -5.67 -13.05 3.96
C PRO A 27 -5.45 -11.53 3.97
N ALA A 28 -6.43 -10.79 3.48
CA ALA A 28 -6.35 -9.34 3.41
C ALA A 28 -7.71 -8.67 3.69
N PHE A 29 -7.67 -7.55 4.41
CA PHE A 29 -8.79 -6.63 4.58
C PHE A 29 -8.28 -5.22 4.33
N TRP A 30 -8.82 -4.59 3.29
CA TRP A 30 -8.25 -3.38 2.72
C TRP A 30 -9.33 -2.52 2.07
N LEU A 31 -8.97 -1.26 1.82
CA LEU A 31 -9.80 -0.25 1.19
C LEU A 31 -9.10 0.28 -0.05
N LEU A 32 -9.88 0.62 -1.06
CA LEU A 32 -9.41 1.19 -2.32
C LEU A 32 -10.18 2.46 -2.64
N GLY A 33 -9.48 3.48 -3.12
CA GLY A 33 -10.13 4.66 -3.66
C GLY A 33 -11.06 4.30 -4.82
N ASN A 34 -12.23 4.93 -4.84
CA ASN A 34 -13.40 4.52 -5.63
C ASN A 34 -13.24 4.61 -7.16
N LEU A 35 -12.11 5.14 -7.66
CA LEU A 35 -11.83 5.28 -9.10
C LEU A 35 -11.26 4.02 -9.74
N ALA A 36 -10.67 3.13 -8.95
CA ALA A 36 -10.17 1.85 -9.44
C ALA A 36 -11.14 0.71 -9.08
N ARG A 37 -11.24 -0.27 -9.97
CA ARG A 37 -11.89 -1.56 -9.68
C ARG A 37 -10.81 -2.57 -9.37
N HIS A 38 -10.86 -3.14 -8.16
CA HIS A 38 -9.98 -4.24 -7.77
C HIS A 38 -9.95 -5.34 -8.85
N THR A 39 -8.77 -5.92 -9.09
CA THR A 39 -8.51 -6.98 -10.09
C THR A 39 -8.77 -6.60 -11.56
N TYR A 40 -9.13 -5.35 -11.87
CA TYR A 40 -9.29 -4.89 -13.25
C TYR A 40 -8.28 -3.80 -13.61
N VAL A 41 -7.16 -4.25 -14.18
CA VAL A 41 -5.98 -3.42 -14.49
C VAL A 41 -6.33 -2.18 -15.32
N GLY A 42 -7.23 -2.30 -16.29
CA GLY A 42 -7.64 -1.18 -17.14
C GLY A 42 -8.27 0.01 -16.38
N SER A 43 -8.73 -0.19 -15.13
CA SER A 43 -9.20 0.90 -14.26
C SER A 43 -8.21 1.33 -13.18
N SER A 44 -7.14 0.57 -12.97
CA SER A 44 -6.13 0.86 -11.93
C SER A 44 -4.85 1.45 -12.51
N SER A 45 -4.50 1.18 -13.77
CA SER A 45 -3.34 1.80 -14.44
C SER A 45 -3.44 3.33 -14.38
N HIS A 46 -2.36 3.99 -13.96
CA HIS A 46 -2.29 5.45 -13.75
C HIS A 46 -3.37 6.05 -12.83
N ILE A 47 -4.08 5.22 -12.07
CA ILE A 47 -5.10 5.61 -11.09
C ILE A 47 -4.66 5.16 -9.70
N TRP A 48 -4.23 3.90 -9.55
CA TRP A 48 -3.68 3.36 -8.32
C TRP A 48 -2.17 3.58 -8.25
N PRO A 49 -1.58 3.97 -7.10
CA PRO A 49 -2.22 4.48 -5.90
C PRO A 49 -2.20 6.03 -5.85
N TRP A 50 -2.52 6.72 -6.95
CA TRP A 50 -2.42 8.18 -7.02
C TRP A 50 -3.28 8.87 -5.96
N SER A 51 -2.64 9.79 -5.22
CA SER A 51 -3.23 10.56 -4.11
C SER A 51 -2.99 12.07 -4.22
N SER A 52 -2.24 12.51 -5.22
CA SER A 52 -1.94 13.93 -5.43
C SER A 52 -3.05 14.66 -6.19
N THR A 53 -3.35 15.87 -5.72
CA THR A 53 -4.23 16.83 -6.42
C THR A 53 -3.45 17.82 -7.29
N LYS A 54 -2.13 17.94 -7.10
CA LYS A 54 -1.29 18.99 -7.70
C LYS A 54 -0.93 18.67 -9.15
N CYS A 55 -0.94 19.70 -10.00
CA CYS A 55 -0.34 19.61 -11.32
C CYS A 55 1.19 19.68 -11.21
N THR A 56 1.86 18.64 -11.68
CA THR A 56 3.31 18.54 -11.80
C THR A 56 3.66 17.98 -13.18
N LYS A 57 4.91 18.10 -13.60
CA LYS A 57 5.36 17.43 -14.84
C LYS A 57 5.09 15.93 -14.80
N LYS A 58 5.19 15.29 -13.62
CA LYS A 58 4.94 13.85 -13.50
C LYS A 58 3.46 13.51 -13.58
N SER A 59 2.61 14.18 -12.81
CA SER A 59 1.16 13.96 -12.86
C SER A 59 0.54 14.30 -14.21
N LEU A 60 1.18 15.14 -15.03
CA LEU A 60 0.70 15.43 -16.38
C LEU A 60 0.67 14.18 -17.28
N TYR A 61 1.67 13.31 -17.16
CA TYR A 61 1.81 12.12 -18.00
C TYR A 61 1.39 10.84 -17.28
N ALA A 62 1.67 10.74 -15.98
CA ALA A 62 1.59 9.48 -15.25
C ALA A 62 0.29 9.30 -14.42
N GLN A 63 -0.51 10.35 -14.26
CA GLN A 63 -1.77 10.33 -13.49
C GLN A 63 -2.95 10.52 -14.45
N HIS A 64 -3.83 9.53 -14.55
CA HIS A 64 -4.94 9.56 -15.52
C HIS A 64 -5.94 10.69 -15.21
N VAL A 65 -6.34 10.84 -13.95
CA VAL A 65 -7.14 12.00 -13.50
C VAL A 65 -6.19 13.05 -12.91
N SER A 66 -5.56 13.82 -13.80
CA SER A 66 -4.51 14.77 -13.44
C SER A 66 -5.04 16.13 -12.98
N GLY A 67 -4.36 16.71 -11.99
CA GLY A 67 -4.53 18.13 -11.61
C GLY A 67 -4.11 19.12 -12.70
N CYS A 68 -3.49 18.67 -13.79
CA CYS A 68 -3.16 19.51 -14.94
C CYS A 68 -4.32 19.71 -15.93
N SER A 69 -5.38 18.90 -15.83
CA SER A 69 -6.53 19.02 -16.73
C SER A 69 -7.27 20.33 -16.50
N ASN A 70 -7.38 21.17 -17.53
CA ASN A 70 -8.15 22.41 -17.50
C ASN A 70 -9.64 22.20 -17.87
N VAL A 71 -10.01 20.95 -18.18
CA VAL A 71 -11.37 20.54 -18.53
C VAL A 71 -11.88 19.53 -17.50
N GLY A 72 -13.16 19.66 -17.16
CA GLY A 72 -13.86 18.72 -16.30
C GLY A 72 -14.67 17.81 -17.20
N HIS A 73 -14.42 16.50 -17.12
CA HIS A 73 -15.23 15.47 -17.77
C HIS A 73 -15.79 14.54 -16.69
N TYR A 74 -16.97 13.95 -16.95
CA TYR A 74 -17.59 12.98 -16.03
C TYR A 74 -17.74 13.50 -14.59
N ASP A 75 -18.20 14.76 -14.46
CA ASP A 75 -18.36 15.49 -13.20
C ASP A 75 -17.08 15.66 -12.36
N MET A 76 -15.91 15.45 -12.96
CA MET A 76 -14.63 15.75 -12.31
C MET A 76 -14.34 17.24 -12.31
N ALA A 77 -13.88 17.74 -11.17
CA ALA A 77 -13.44 19.12 -11.02
C ALA A 77 -12.20 19.39 -11.89
N LYS A 78 -12.20 20.57 -12.55
CA LYS A 78 -11.02 21.08 -13.26
C LYS A 78 -9.86 21.27 -12.29
N ARG A 79 -8.64 21.01 -12.75
CA ARG A 79 -7.38 21.22 -12.02
C ARG A 79 -7.31 20.52 -10.66
N MET A 80 -8.00 19.39 -10.53
CA MET A 80 -8.03 18.59 -9.31
C MET A 80 -7.63 17.16 -9.63
N GLY A 81 -6.41 16.78 -9.26
CA GLY A 81 -5.95 15.41 -9.42
C GLY A 81 -6.72 14.45 -8.51
N ARG A 82 -6.97 13.24 -9.00
CA ARG A 82 -7.59 12.14 -8.24
C ARG A 82 -6.92 10.83 -8.59
N GLY A 83 -7.14 9.82 -7.77
CA GLY A 83 -6.71 8.46 -8.04
C GLY A 83 -7.38 7.50 -7.06
N ALA A 84 -6.75 6.36 -6.86
CA ALA A 84 -7.22 5.32 -5.97
C ALA A 84 -6.11 4.88 -5.01
N PRO A 85 -5.81 5.65 -3.95
CA PRO A 85 -4.90 5.17 -2.92
C PRO A 85 -5.48 3.91 -2.24
N GLU A 86 -4.60 3.11 -1.67
CA GLU A 86 -4.94 1.86 -0.99
C GLU A 86 -4.56 1.93 0.48
N ILE A 87 -5.46 1.45 1.33
CA ILE A 87 -5.24 1.34 2.77
C ILE A 87 -5.48 -0.10 3.16
N ASP A 88 -4.43 -0.78 3.60
CA ASP A 88 -4.52 -2.12 4.13
C ASP A 88 -4.76 -2.03 5.63
N ILE A 89 -5.99 -2.36 6.07
CA ILE A 89 -6.26 -2.59 7.50
C ILE A 89 -5.39 -3.75 7.95
N PHE A 90 -5.35 -4.82 7.14
CA PHE A 90 -4.31 -5.83 7.24
C PHE A 90 -4.09 -6.60 5.95
N GLU A 91 -2.86 -7.06 5.79
CA GLU A 91 -2.47 -8.17 4.94
C GLU A 91 -1.63 -9.15 5.74
N VAL A 92 -1.95 -10.44 5.71
CA VAL A 92 -1.30 -11.43 6.56
C VAL A 92 -0.42 -12.37 5.74
N GLN A 93 0.79 -12.60 6.23
CA GLN A 93 1.66 -13.66 5.73
C GLN A 93 1.85 -14.74 6.81
N PRO A 94 1.11 -15.86 6.76
CA PRO A 94 1.34 -17.01 7.62
C PRO A 94 2.64 -17.72 7.24
N GLY A 95 3.24 -18.42 8.20
CA GLY A 95 4.42 -19.24 7.95
C GLY A 95 5.30 -19.43 9.19
N PRO A 96 6.37 -20.25 9.08
CA PRO A 96 7.15 -20.67 10.23
C PRO A 96 8.45 -19.88 10.43
N ILE A 97 8.77 -18.92 9.56
CA ILE A 97 10.09 -18.26 9.59
C ILE A 97 10.11 -17.21 10.70
N PRO A 98 10.90 -17.39 11.78
CA PRO A 98 10.93 -16.44 12.88
C PRO A 98 11.71 -15.18 12.50
N LYS A 99 11.52 -14.12 13.28
CA LYS A 99 12.35 -12.91 13.23
C LYS A 99 13.85 -13.25 13.34
N ASN A 100 14.70 -12.39 12.80
CA ASN A 100 16.16 -12.57 12.76
C ASN A 100 16.62 -13.82 11.98
N LYS A 101 15.79 -14.38 11.10
CA LYS A 101 16.16 -15.50 10.21
C LYS A 101 15.67 -15.27 8.78
N GLY A 102 16.41 -15.80 7.81
CA GLY A 102 16.01 -15.79 6.40
C GLY A 102 15.69 -14.38 5.91
N PRO A 103 14.55 -14.18 5.21
CA PRO A 103 14.11 -12.86 4.77
C PRO A 103 13.92 -11.83 5.89
N PHE A 104 13.67 -12.30 7.13
CA PHE A 104 13.40 -11.47 8.31
C PHE A 104 14.66 -11.20 9.15
N LEU A 105 15.86 -11.39 8.59
CA LEU A 105 17.14 -11.28 9.31
C LEU A 105 17.34 -9.91 9.98
N LYS A 106 16.89 -8.84 9.32
CA LYS A 106 17.04 -7.46 9.80
C LYS A 106 15.77 -6.91 10.47
N THR A 107 14.76 -7.74 10.69
CA THR A 107 13.44 -7.30 11.17
C THR A 107 13.11 -7.90 12.54
N TRP A 108 12.36 -7.16 13.35
CA TRP A 108 11.91 -7.60 14.68
C TRP A 108 10.61 -8.41 14.65
N VAL A 109 10.05 -8.66 13.47
CA VAL A 109 8.80 -9.37 13.22
C VAL A 109 9.07 -10.46 12.19
N GLY A 110 8.67 -11.70 12.47
CA GLY A 110 8.73 -12.82 11.54
C GLY A 110 7.34 -13.36 11.25
N GLN A 111 7.25 -14.46 10.51
CA GLN A 111 5.98 -15.13 10.27
C GLN A 111 5.47 -15.87 11.53
N PRO A 112 4.15 -15.92 11.74
CA PRO A 112 3.12 -15.17 11.02
C PRO A 112 3.13 -13.68 11.38
N PHE A 113 2.91 -12.80 10.42
CA PHE A 113 2.72 -11.38 10.70
C PHE A 113 1.57 -10.80 9.91
N MET A 114 1.11 -9.66 10.41
CA MET A 114 0.14 -8.77 9.78
C MET A 114 0.86 -7.50 9.36
N SER A 115 0.75 -7.12 8.09
CA SER A 115 1.18 -5.82 7.57
C SER A 115 -0.02 -4.88 7.50
N THR A 116 0.13 -3.68 8.02
CA THR A 116 -0.78 -2.56 7.76
C THR A 116 -0.06 -1.59 6.84
N SER A 117 -0.75 -1.03 5.85
CA SER A 117 -0.10 -0.28 4.79
C SER A 117 -0.95 0.90 4.32
N PHE A 118 -0.30 1.99 3.98
CA PHE A 118 -0.89 3.06 3.19
C PHE A 118 -0.07 3.23 1.92
N GLN A 119 -0.68 2.89 0.78
CA GLN A 119 -0.03 2.95 -0.52
C GLN A 119 -0.44 4.21 -1.27
N VAL A 120 0.56 4.95 -1.74
CA VAL A 120 0.38 6.27 -2.35
C VAL A 120 1.33 6.56 -3.49
N ALA A 121 0.84 7.33 -4.46
CA ALA A 121 1.62 7.96 -5.52
C ALA A 121 1.30 9.47 -5.60
N PRO A 122 2.27 10.32 -5.99
CA PRO A 122 3.65 9.97 -6.32
C PRO A 122 4.46 9.61 -5.04
N GLY A 123 5.20 8.52 -5.11
CA GLY A 123 6.16 8.12 -4.08
C GLY A 123 7.48 8.88 -4.21
N ARG A 124 8.38 8.66 -3.25
CA ARG A 124 9.73 9.26 -3.26
C ARG A 124 10.53 8.79 -4.46
N SER A 125 10.91 9.69 -5.36
CA SER A 125 11.63 9.33 -6.58
C SER A 125 13.14 9.15 -6.40
N ALA A 126 13.71 9.56 -5.27
CA ALA A 126 15.14 9.53 -5.02
C ALA A 126 15.46 9.30 -3.54
N GLN A 127 16.69 8.86 -3.27
CA GLN A 127 17.21 8.60 -1.92
C GLN A 127 16.33 7.63 -1.12
N ARG A 128 15.81 6.58 -1.77
CA ARG A 128 14.99 5.56 -1.12
C ARG A 128 15.85 4.57 -0.32
N PRO A 129 15.33 3.98 0.76
CA PRO A 129 15.97 2.83 1.39
C PRO A 129 15.99 1.63 0.43
N GLY A 130 17.00 0.77 0.58
CA GLY A 130 17.06 -0.53 -0.11
C GLY A 130 16.05 -1.50 0.49
N GLY A 131 15.50 -2.40 -0.34
CA GLY A 131 14.62 -3.47 0.15
C GLY A 131 15.34 -4.35 1.18
N GLY A 132 14.77 -4.46 2.37
CA GLY A 132 15.36 -5.17 3.50
C GLY A 132 16.34 -4.35 4.35
N ASP A 133 16.56 -3.07 4.03
CA ASP A 133 17.43 -2.17 4.81
C ASP A 133 16.60 -1.17 5.63
N TRP A 134 17.08 -0.87 6.83
CA TRP A 134 16.52 0.22 7.64
C TRP A 134 16.85 1.58 7.01
N PRO A 135 15.92 2.55 7.04
CA PRO A 135 16.14 3.83 6.39
C PRO A 135 17.17 4.66 7.18
N GLY A 136 18.15 5.20 6.46
CA GLY A 136 19.04 6.23 6.96
C GLY A 136 18.39 7.62 7.01
N PRO A 137 19.10 8.64 7.54
CA PRO A 137 18.59 10.00 7.63
C PRO A 137 18.10 10.53 6.28
N GLY A 138 16.87 11.07 6.26
CA GLY A 138 16.25 11.65 5.07
C GLY A 138 15.80 10.65 4.00
N GLN A 139 16.03 9.34 4.16
CA GLN A 139 15.67 8.33 3.14
C GLN A 139 14.18 7.97 3.14
N TRP A 140 13.53 8.05 4.31
CA TRP A 140 12.12 7.69 4.48
C TRP A 140 11.33 8.80 5.17
N TYR A 141 10.02 8.60 5.31
CA TYR A 141 9.14 9.55 5.96
C TYR A 141 9.48 9.70 7.45
N GLU A 142 9.43 10.94 7.93
CA GLU A 142 9.68 11.28 9.34
C GLU A 142 8.38 11.35 10.13
N GLY A 143 8.47 11.21 11.46
CA GLY A 143 7.31 11.29 12.35
C GLY A 143 6.35 10.09 12.27
N LEU A 144 6.72 9.02 11.57
CA LEU A 144 5.95 7.79 11.56
C LEU A 144 6.01 7.11 12.93
N THR A 145 4.85 6.74 13.45
CA THR A 145 4.71 6.01 14.71
C THR A 145 3.99 4.70 14.45
N GLY A 146 4.65 3.58 14.74
CA GLY A 146 4.02 2.26 14.71
C GLY A 146 3.20 2.01 15.97
N GLY A 147 2.20 1.15 15.87
CA GLY A 147 1.49 0.64 17.05
C GLY A 147 2.39 -0.23 17.95
N ASN A 148 1.87 -0.61 19.12
CA ASN A 148 2.58 -1.51 20.03
C ASN A 148 2.96 -2.82 19.34
N ASN A 149 4.16 -3.33 19.64
CA ASN A 149 4.70 -4.57 19.07
C ASN A 149 4.71 -4.59 17.52
N SER A 150 4.86 -3.43 16.89
CA SER A 150 5.02 -3.32 15.45
C SER A 150 6.43 -2.83 15.07
N ALA A 151 6.83 -3.12 13.83
CA ALA A 151 8.07 -2.64 13.24
C ALA A 151 7.81 -2.15 11.82
N LEU A 152 8.54 -1.13 11.37
CA LEU A 152 8.50 -0.69 9.97
C LEU A 152 8.74 -1.89 9.05
N ASN A 153 7.91 -2.05 8.02
CA ASN A 153 8.06 -3.12 7.06
C ASN A 153 9.16 -2.77 6.04
N ILE A 154 10.41 -2.98 6.46
CA ILE A 154 11.58 -2.69 5.60
C ILE A 154 11.66 -3.60 4.37
N LEU A 155 10.84 -4.66 4.29
CA LEU A 155 10.79 -5.56 3.14
C LEU A 155 9.90 -5.03 2.02
N PHE A 156 9.10 -3.99 2.27
CA PHE A 156 8.22 -3.40 1.26
C PHE A 156 8.09 -1.89 1.43
N TYR A 157 8.87 -1.14 0.65
CA TYR A 157 8.78 0.33 0.58
C TYR A 157 7.85 0.82 -0.53
N GLY A 158 7.19 -0.08 -1.26
CA GLY A 158 6.40 0.21 -2.45
C GLY A 158 7.08 -0.26 -3.74
N THR A 159 6.58 0.20 -4.89
CA THR A 159 6.99 -0.31 -6.20
C THR A 159 7.22 0.79 -7.23
N TYR A 160 8.07 0.50 -8.21
CA TYR A 160 8.17 1.26 -9.45
C TYR A 160 7.10 0.75 -10.40
N ASN A 161 6.11 1.58 -10.70
CA ASN A 161 5.00 1.24 -11.58
C ASN A 161 5.40 1.48 -13.03
N HIS A 162 5.36 0.42 -13.81
CA HIS A 162 5.60 0.40 -15.25
C HIS A 162 4.44 -0.36 -15.90
N PHE A 163 3.80 0.24 -16.91
CA PHE A 163 2.67 -0.37 -17.60
C PHE A 163 3.06 -0.77 -19.02
N ALA A 164 2.55 -1.92 -19.47
CA ALA A 164 2.95 -2.50 -20.75
C ALA A 164 2.51 -1.64 -21.96
N ASP A 165 1.51 -0.78 -21.76
CA ASP A 165 0.97 0.14 -22.74
C ASP A 165 1.57 1.55 -22.67
N ASP A 166 2.56 1.79 -21.79
CA ASP A 166 3.28 3.06 -21.71
C ASP A 166 4.10 3.30 -22.98
N VAL A 167 3.80 4.38 -23.68
CA VAL A 167 4.47 4.77 -24.93
C VAL A 167 5.71 5.63 -24.66
N ASP A 168 5.79 6.24 -23.47
CA ASP A 168 6.94 7.02 -23.01
C ASP A 168 7.22 6.71 -21.52
N PRO A 169 7.81 5.54 -21.20
CA PRO A 169 8.02 5.08 -19.83
C PRO A 169 8.78 6.09 -18.95
N GLU A 170 9.73 6.84 -19.51
CA GLU A 170 10.45 7.89 -18.76
C GLU A 170 9.50 8.95 -18.18
N LYS A 171 8.43 9.28 -18.91
CA LYS A 171 7.40 10.23 -18.48
C LYS A 171 6.26 9.57 -17.72
N GLU A 172 5.88 8.36 -18.08
CA GLU A 172 4.67 7.68 -17.60
C GLU A 172 4.91 6.82 -16.35
N ASP A 173 6.06 6.17 -16.21
CA ASP A 173 6.36 5.28 -15.07
C ASP A 173 6.52 6.04 -13.75
N TYR A 174 6.03 5.57 -12.61
CA TYR A 174 6.16 6.31 -11.35
C TYR A 174 6.43 5.43 -10.15
N TRP A 175 7.15 5.99 -9.19
CA TRP A 175 7.24 5.38 -7.86
C TRP A 175 5.91 5.51 -7.12
N SER A 176 5.55 4.44 -6.45
CA SER A 176 4.55 4.40 -5.39
C SER A 176 5.23 3.97 -4.10
N ASP A 177 4.77 4.53 -2.99
CA ASP A 177 5.28 4.22 -1.67
C ASP A 177 4.26 3.43 -0.88
N ALA A 178 4.72 2.42 -0.16
CA ALA A 178 3.92 1.66 0.79
C ALA A 178 4.43 1.97 2.21
N ILE A 179 3.77 2.90 2.88
CA ILE A 179 4.10 3.26 4.27
C ILE A 179 3.48 2.19 5.15
N SER A 180 4.29 1.28 5.68
CA SER A 180 3.77 0.05 6.27
C SER A 180 4.50 -0.41 7.52
N TYR A 181 3.73 -1.02 8.43
CA TYR A 181 4.21 -1.60 9.67
C TYR A 181 3.71 -3.03 9.81
N ASN A 182 4.63 -3.91 10.19
CA ASN A 182 4.34 -5.30 10.49
C ASN A 182 4.11 -5.48 11.99
N HIS A 183 3.10 -6.25 12.35
CA HIS A 183 2.79 -6.68 13.71
C HIS A 183 2.93 -8.21 13.79
N GLN A 184 3.59 -8.70 14.84
CA GLN A 184 3.76 -10.14 15.06
C GLN A 184 2.42 -10.77 15.45
N LEU A 185 1.98 -11.77 14.71
CA LEU A 185 0.82 -12.58 15.08
C LEU A 185 1.25 -13.83 15.86
N ASP A 186 0.29 -14.41 16.54
CA ASP A 186 0.36 -15.73 17.17
C ASP A 186 -0.74 -16.66 16.63
N ASP A 187 -0.83 -17.87 17.17
CA ASP A 187 -1.80 -18.87 16.77
C ASP A 187 -3.25 -18.51 17.12
N THR A 188 -3.48 -17.64 18.10
CA THR A 188 -4.82 -17.26 18.53
C THR A 188 -5.59 -16.52 17.44
N HIS A 189 -4.89 -15.75 16.59
CA HIS A 189 -5.48 -15.00 15.48
C HIS A 189 -6.08 -15.90 14.39
N PHE A 190 -5.66 -17.16 14.34
CA PHE A 190 -6.13 -18.16 13.37
C PHE A 190 -7.18 -19.12 13.96
N ASN A 191 -7.30 -19.15 15.29
CA ASN A 191 -8.19 -20.09 16.00
C ASN A 191 -9.40 -19.40 16.65
N THR A 192 -9.34 -18.08 16.83
CA THR A 192 -10.39 -17.29 17.51
C THR A 192 -10.66 -16.00 16.74
N THR A 193 -11.80 -15.37 17.01
CA THR A 193 -12.19 -14.12 16.36
C THR A 193 -11.54 -12.94 17.05
N HIS A 194 -10.97 -12.03 16.26
CA HIS A 194 -10.36 -10.78 16.71
C HIS A 194 -11.01 -9.60 16.03
N LYS A 195 -11.04 -8.45 16.73
CA LYS A 195 -11.52 -7.19 16.18
C LYS A 195 -10.35 -6.42 15.59
N TYR A 196 -10.49 -6.03 14.33
CA TYR A 196 -9.54 -5.23 13.55
C TYR A 196 -10.16 -3.90 13.17
#